data_AF-A0A359IIL9-F1
#
_entry.id   AF-A0A359IIL9-F1
#
_cell.length_a   1.000
_cell.length_b   1.000
_cell.length_c   1.000
_cell.angle_alpha   90.00
_cell.angle_beta   90.00
_cell.angle_gamma   90.00
#
_symmetry.space_group_name_H-M   'P 1'
#
loop_
_entity.id
_entity.type
_entity.pdbx_description
1 polymer ?
#
loop_
_entity_poly.entity_id
_entity_poly.type
_entity_poly.pdbx_seq_one_letter_code
_entity_poly.pdbx_strand_id
1 'polypeptide(L)'
;MSTITFKTKQINNSTPISNIFIEKYLPKANATYVKIYIYLYRFFYTNTQTSLKSVAANLSLLESDVVNAVKYWESVGLMTLETNTKTTNYCINFINLTDNLPSSNKLTNDDKEGKKIPITHDYTPEEIGHILKYNTEIKEFIGFIESKYASSFSPKNLTQIISMFDNLILPLDIYNFLVTYSHTKGIASINSMLAYIEKIAVSLCEKNIKTLAEAEKYLTRGPKMTAPESKPNTKFVNFDQPDWDFDEIKRLEQEFIDEDLKRISSNKN
;
A
#
# COMPACT_ATOMS: atom_id res chain seq x y z
N MET A 1 -31.29 2.66 14.99
CA MET A 1 -30.10 3.30 15.58
C MET A 1 -29.42 2.27 16.46
N SER A 2 -28.16 1.95 16.18
CA SER A 2 -27.43 0.89 16.88
C SER A 2 -26.43 1.48 17.86
N THR A 3 -26.60 1.21 19.15
CA THR A 3 -25.84 1.84 20.23
C THR A 3 -24.83 0.84 20.80
N ILE A 4 -23.58 1.29 21.04
CA ILE A 4 -22.53 0.50 21.70
C ILE A 4 -22.42 0.92 23.15
N THR A 5 -22.60 -0.03 24.06
CA THR A 5 -22.52 0.17 25.52
C THR A 5 -21.27 -0.47 26.09
N PHE A 6 -20.49 0.27 26.87
CA PHE A 6 -19.34 -0.27 27.62
C PHE A 6 -19.67 -0.32 29.12
N LYS A 7 -18.88 -1.05 29.95
CA LYS A 7 -19.03 -1.13 31.42
C LYS A 7 -17.68 -0.92 32.13
N THR A 8 -17.44 0.23 32.78
CA THR A 8 -16.34 0.49 33.74
C THR A 8 -16.55 1.81 34.52
N LYS A 9 -15.75 2.11 35.56
CA LYS A 9 -16.07 3.14 36.59
C LYS A 9 -14.99 4.23 36.76
N GLN A 10 -14.33 4.69 35.70
CA GLN A 10 -13.19 5.62 35.80
C GLN A 10 -13.33 6.82 34.84
N ILE A 11 -13.13 8.04 35.36
CA ILE A 11 -13.12 9.30 34.58
C ILE A 11 -11.66 9.75 34.45
N ASN A 12 -11.00 9.35 33.37
CA ASN A 12 -9.55 9.54 33.21
C ASN A 12 -9.25 10.41 31.98
N ASN A 13 -8.38 11.43 32.14
CA ASN A 13 -7.90 12.33 31.06
C ASN A 13 -6.87 11.67 30.11
N SER A 14 -6.61 10.39 30.29
CA SER A 14 -5.70 9.60 29.48
C SER A 14 -6.28 8.21 29.25
N THR A 15 -5.89 7.57 28.14
CA THR A 15 -6.30 6.22 27.81
C THR A 15 -5.04 5.34 27.81
N PRO A 16 -4.78 4.55 28.86
CA PRO A 16 -3.57 3.77 28.99
C PRO A 16 -3.61 2.55 28.06
N ILE A 17 -2.67 2.45 27.13
CA ILE A 17 -2.56 1.32 26.20
C ILE A 17 -1.47 0.36 26.72
N SER A 18 -1.74 -0.95 26.70
CA SER A 18 -0.77 -1.96 27.12
C SER A 18 0.46 -1.99 26.19
N ASN A 19 1.66 -2.08 26.77
CA ASN A 19 2.90 -2.25 26.01
C ASN A 19 2.87 -3.52 25.14
N ILE A 20 2.16 -4.57 25.59
CA ILE A 20 1.97 -5.80 24.80
C ILE A 20 1.25 -5.49 23.47
N PHE A 21 0.25 -4.60 23.50
CA PHE A 21 -0.42 -4.15 22.28
C PHE A 21 0.56 -3.44 21.35
N ILE A 22 1.34 -2.49 21.90
CA ILE A 22 2.28 -1.65 21.16
C ILE A 22 3.39 -2.48 20.52
N GLU A 23 3.89 -3.51 21.20
CA GLU A 23 5.01 -4.31 20.73
C GLU A 23 4.58 -5.43 19.77
N LYS A 24 3.47 -6.12 20.06
CA LYS A 24 3.11 -7.36 19.35
C LYS A 24 2.06 -7.15 18.25
N TYR A 25 1.14 -6.20 18.44
CA TYR A 25 -0.06 -6.07 17.62
C TYR A 25 -0.07 -4.81 16.77
N LEU A 26 0.32 -3.67 17.32
CA LEU A 26 0.39 -2.38 16.61
C LEU A 26 1.27 -2.44 15.34
N PRO A 27 2.48 -3.03 15.33
CA PRO A 27 3.35 -3.00 14.16
C PRO A 27 2.85 -3.87 13.00
N LYS A 28 1.97 -4.83 13.28
CA LYS A 28 1.45 -5.81 12.30
C LYS A 28 0.08 -5.43 11.75
N ALA A 29 -0.59 -4.47 12.38
CA ALA A 29 -1.94 -4.08 12.04
C ALA A 29 -1.95 -2.89 11.08
N ASN A 30 -3.00 -2.80 10.27
CA ASN A 30 -3.25 -1.64 9.42
C ASN A 30 -3.42 -0.38 10.31
N ALA A 31 -2.83 0.75 9.92
CA ALA A 31 -2.85 1.96 10.74
C ALA A 31 -4.26 2.54 10.95
N THR A 32 -5.16 2.39 9.98
CA THR A 32 -6.58 2.72 10.14
C THR A 32 -7.22 1.84 11.20
N TYR A 33 -6.88 0.56 11.25
CA TYR A 33 -7.41 -0.37 12.26
C TYR A 33 -6.84 -0.09 13.65
N VAL A 34 -5.58 0.32 13.74
CA VAL A 34 -4.97 0.80 14.99
C VAL A 34 -5.64 2.09 15.46
N LYS A 35 -5.89 3.04 14.57
CA LYS A 35 -6.61 4.29 14.86
C LYS A 35 -8.01 3.98 15.41
N ILE A 36 -8.76 3.10 14.76
CA ILE A 36 -10.08 2.65 15.20
C ILE A 36 -9.99 1.94 16.55
N TYR A 37 -9.00 1.06 16.76
CA TYR A 37 -8.77 0.36 18.02
C TYR A 37 -8.60 1.34 19.17
N ILE A 38 -7.65 2.28 19.05
CA ILE A 38 -7.35 3.25 20.11
C ILE A 38 -8.55 4.13 20.39
N TYR A 39 -9.25 4.58 19.34
CA TYR A 39 -10.43 5.42 19.50
C TYR A 39 -11.57 4.69 20.20
N LEU A 40 -11.87 3.45 19.83
CA LEU A 40 -12.86 2.61 20.53
C LEU A 40 -12.42 2.28 21.96
N TYR A 41 -11.13 2.03 22.17
CA TYR A 41 -10.56 1.70 23.47
C TYR A 41 -10.68 2.88 24.45
N ARG A 42 -10.61 4.13 23.97
CA ARG A 42 -10.97 5.31 24.76
C ARG A 42 -12.38 5.22 25.33
N PHE A 43 -13.39 4.90 24.50
CA PHE A 43 -14.79 4.79 24.95
C PHE A 43 -14.99 3.64 25.94
N PHE A 44 -14.29 2.51 25.71
CA PHE A 44 -14.24 1.40 26.65
C PHE A 44 -13.69 1.84 27.99
N TYR A 45 -12.57 2.57 28.01
CA TYR A 45 -11.90 2.99 29.23
C TYR A 45 -12.68 4.07 30.01
N THR A 46 -13.31 5.02 29.32
CA THR A 46 -14.14 6.08 29.94
C THR A 46 -15.57 5.65 30.23
N ASN A 47 -15.94 4.41 29.89
CA ASN A 47 -17.30 3.89 30.02
C ASN A 47 -18.39 4.69 29.31
N THR A 48 -18.05 5.33 28.20
CA THR A 48 -18.98 6.18 27.45
C THR A 48 -19.52 5.43 26.26
N GLN A 49 -20.81 5.52 26.01
CA GLN A 49 -21.42 4.88 24.83
C GLN A 49 -21.05 5.63 23.55
N THR A 50 -20.99 4.89 22.44
CA THR A 50 -20.81 5.47 21.10
C THR A 50 -21.61 4.67 20.08
N SER A 51 -21.63 5.13 18.83
CA SER A 51 -22.21 4.38 17.72
C SER A 51 -21.16 4.19 16.61
N LEU A 52 -21.30 3.14 15.80
CA LEU A 52 -20.43 2.93 14.64
C LEU A 52 -20.40 4.16 13.73
N LYS A 53 -21.57 4.76 13.48
CA LYS A 53 -21.72 6.01 12.73
C LYS A 53 -20.95 7.17 13.36
N SER A 54 -21.03 7.35 14.67
CA SER A 54 -20.30 8.42 15.37
C SER A 54 -18.79 8.19 15.30
N VAL A 55 -18.34 6.94 15.39
CA VAL A 55 -16.91 6.60 15.28
C VAL A 55 -16.40 6.86 13.87
N ALA A 56 -17.12 6.39 12.86
CA ALA A 56 -16.83 6.62 11.45
C ALA A 56 -16.76 8.14 11.14
N ALA A 57 -17.76 8.90 11.57
CA ALA A 57 -17.82 10.34 11.33
C ALA A 57 -16.65 11.10 11.99
N ASN A 58 -16.32 10.78 13.26
CA ASN A 58 -15.24 11.46 13.99
C ASN A 58 -13.84 11.12 13.46
N LEU A 59 -13.66 9.92 12.91
CA LEU A 59 -12.40 9.48 12.33
C LEU A 59 -12.28 9.78 10.84
N SER A 60 -13.33 10.33 10.23
CA SER A 60 -13.45 10.54 8.77
C SER A 60 -13.27 9.23 7.97
N LEU A 61 -13.86 8.15 8.47
CA LEU A 61 -13.84 6.80 7.88
C LEU A 61 -15.24 6.33 7.50
N LEU A 62 -15.33 5.22 6.78
CA LEU A 62 -16.62 4.58 6.48
C LEU A 62 -17.08 3.71 7.65
N GLU A 63 -18.41 3.55 7.81
CA GLU A 63 -18.95 2.60 8.78
C GLU A 63 -18.53 1.15 8.46
N SER A 64 -18.37 0.82 7.17
CA SER A 64 -17.82 -0.47 6.70
C SER A 64 -16.40 -0.69 7.22
N ASP A 65 -15.54 0.33 7.17
CA ASP A 65 -14.16 0.25 7.69
C ASP A 65 -14.12 0.03 9.20
N VAL A 66 -15.00 0.71 9.95
CA VAL A 66 -15.11 0.52 11.40
C VAL A 66 -15.55 -0.92 11.71
N VAL A 67 -16.52 -1.45 10.96
CA VAL A 67 -16.99 -2.84 11.11
C VAL A 67 -15.87 -3.83 10.75
N ASN A 68 -15.15 -3.60 9.66
CA ASN A 68 -14.06 -4.46 9.22
C ASN A 68 -12.89 -4.47 10.20
N ALA A 69 -12.55 -3.30 10.77
CA ALA A 69 -11.55 -3.21 11.83
C ALA A 69 -11.95 -3.99 13.08
N VAL A 70 -13.23 -3.89 13.51
CA VAL A 70 -13.73 -4.66 14.66
C VAL A 70 -13.64 -6.17 14.38
N LYS A 71 -14.04 -6.64 13.19
CA LYS A 71 -13.90 -8.04 12.78
C LYS A 71 -12.45 -8.50 12.74
N TYR A 72 -11.54 -7.65 12.27
CA TYR A 72 -10.10 -7.93 12.28
C TYR A 72 -9.61 -8.13 13.71
N TRP A 73 -9.92 -7.21 14.64
CA TRP A 73 -9.48 -7.32 16.03
C TRP A 73 -10.13 -8.48 16.79
N GLU A 74 -11.33 -8.89 16.38
CA GLU A 74 -11.98 -10.12 16.83
C GLU A 74 -11.21 -11.37 16.37
N SER A 75 -10.80 -11.43 15.10
CA SER A 75 -9.99 -12.54 14.58
C SER A 75 -8.61 -12.65 15.24
N VAL A 76 -8.06 -11.52 15.69
CA VAL A 76 -6.79 -11.43 16.41
C VAL A 76 -6.96 -11.79 17.90
N GLY A 77 -8.19 -11.81 18.41
CA GLY A 77 -8.50 -12.11 19.80
C GLY A 77 -8.23 -10.95 20.76
N LEU A 78 -8.38 -9.70 20.31
CA LEU A 78 -8.28 -8.51 21.17
C LEU A 78 -9.63 -7.86 21.48
N MET A 79 -10.64 -8.13 20.65
CA MET A 79 -12.01 -7.68 20.85
C MET A 79 -12.99 -8.84 20.71
N THR A 80 -14.17 -8.72 21.30
CA THR A 80 -15.31 -9.58 20.98
C THR A 80 -16.54 -8.73 20.71
N LEU A 81 -17.29 -9.11 19.68
CA LEU A 81 -18.53 -8.43 19.30
C LEU A 81 -19.74 -9.31 19.70
N GLU A 82 -20.46 -8.90 20.73
CA GLU A 82 -21.74 -9.52 21.08
C GLU A 82 -22.88 -8.77 20.39
N THR A 83 -23.66 -9.49 19.60
CA THR A 83 -24.87 -8.97 18.95
C THR A 83 -26.09 -9.38 19.77
N ASN A 84 -26.83 -8.41 20.32
CA ASN A 84 -28.09 -8.71 20.97
C ASN A 84 -29.20 -8.73 19.91
N THR A 85 -29.79 -9.88 19.64
CA THR A 85 -30.80 -10.06 18.60
C THR A 85 -32.13 -9.34 18.89
N LYS A 86 -32.35 -8.85 20.10
CA LYS A 86 -33.63 -8.20 20.52
C LYS A 86 -33.60 -6.68 20.47
N THR A 87 -32.42 -6.07 20.54
CA THR A 87 -32.23 -4.63 20.44
C THR A 87 -31.02 -4.45 19.57
N THR A 88 -31.09 -3.73 18.45
CA THR A 88 -30.06 -3.56 17.41
C THR A 88 -28.74 -2.92 17.91
N ASN A 89 -28.26 -3.30 19.08
CA ASN A 89 -27.14 -2.77 19.82
C ASN A 89 -25.98 -3.76 19.70
N TYR A 90 -24.79 -3.22 19.45
CA TYR A 90 -23.55 -3.96 19.33
C TYR A 90 -22.78 -3.78 20.64
N CYS A 91 -22.40 -4.85 21.33
CA CYS A 91 -21.55 -4.74 22.52
C CYS A 91 -20.13 -5.13 22.13
N ILE A 92 -19.17 -4.22 22.31
CA ILE A 92 -17.75 -4.49 22.04
C ILE A 92 -17.05 -4.65 23.39
N ASN A 93 -16.47 -5.81 23.63
CA ASN A 93 -15.63 -6.05 24.80
C ASN A 93 -14.16 -6.09 24.38
N PHE A 94 -13.28 -5.49 25.17
CA PHE A 94 -11.84 -5.59 24.99
C PHE A 94 -11.27 -6.65 25.94
N ILE A 95 -10.40 -7.51 25.41
CA ILE A 95 -9.72 -8.52 26.21
C ILE A 95 -8.57 -7.86 26.97
N ASN A 96 -8.47 -8.14 28.26
CA ASN A 96 -7.38 -7.63 29.07
C ASN A 96 -6.09 -8.40 28.76
N LEU A 97 -5.12 -7.71 28.15
CA LEU A 97 -3.81 -8.27 27.79
C LEU A 97 -2.92 -8.57 29.00
N THR A 98 -3.28 -8.14 30.21
CA THR A 98 -2.51 -8.36 31.45
C THR A 98 -2.83 -9.69 32.15
N ASP A 99 -3.96 -10.32 31.83
CA ASP A 99 -4.38 -11.59 32.47
C ASP A 99 -3.63 -12.82 31.90
N ASN A 100 -2.72 -12.62 30.94
CA ASN A 100 -1.91 -13.65 30.30
C ASN A 100 -0.42 -13.59 30.69
N LEU A 101 -0.11 -13.21 31.93
CA LEU A 101 1.11 -13.70 32.59
C LEU A 101 0.81 -14.97 33.40
N PRO A 102 0.76 -16.17 32.80
CA PRO A 102 1.11 -17.36 33.52
C PRO A 102 2.64 -17.42 33.58
N SER A 103 3.16 -17.16 34.78
CA SER A 103 4.41 -17.75 35.23
C SER A 103 4.43 -19.24 34.84
N SER A 104 5.48 -19.65 34.12
CA SER A 104 5.91 -21.04 33.92
C SER A 104 4.97 -21.99 33.16
N ASN A 105 5.55 -22.61 32.11
CA ASN A 105 5.26 -23.94 31.57
C ASN A 105 3.87 -24.20 30.96
N LYS A 106 3.81 -24.12 29.62
CA LYS A 106 3.73 -25.32 28.77
C LYS A 106 3.98 -24.99 27.30
N LEU A 107 5.09 -25.52 26.79
CA LEU A 107 5.25 -25.84 25.38
C LEU A 107 4.27 -26.98 25.04
N THR A 108 3.56 -26.82 23.93
CA THR A 108 3.54 -27.85 22.89
C THR A 108 3.62 -27.13 21.56
N ASN A 109 4.76 -27.34 20.89
CA ASN A 109 4.99 -26.99 19.50
C ASN A 109 3.99 -27.74 18.62
N ASP A 110 3.46 -27.08 17.58
CA ASP A 110 3.60 -27.63 16.25
C ASP A 110 3.63 -26.52 15.20
N ASP A 111 4.45 -26.77 14.20
CA ASP A 111 5.07 -25.82 13.28
C ASP A 111 4.19 -25.50 12.06
N LYS A 112 4.38 -24.26 11.57
CA LYS A 112 4.40 -23.87 10.14
C LYS A 112 3.19 -24.22 9.27
N GLU A 113 2.39 -23.20 8.98
CA GLU A 113 2.13 -22.81 7.59
C GLU A 113 1.94 -21.31 7.47
N GLY A 114 2.91 -20.65 6.82
CA GLY A 114 2.88 -19.24 6.51
C GLY A 114 1.79 -18.94 5.48
N LYS A 115 0.61 -18.55 5.95
CA LYS A 115 -0.41 -17.94 5.10
C LYS A 115 0.05 -16.51 4.77
N LYS A 116 0.64 -16.33 3.59
CA LYS A 116 0.71 -15.00 2.95
C LYS A 116 -0.73 -14.50 2.85
N ILE A 117 -1.07 -13.46 3.60
CA ILE A 117 -2.36 -12.78 3.46
C ILE A 117 -2.21 -11.85 2.25
N PRO A 118 -2.99 -12.01 1.16
CA PRO A 118 -3.07 -11.00 0.11
C PRO A 118 -3.85 -9.82 0.67
N ILE A 119 -3.18 -8.69 0.92
CA ILE A 119 -3.84 -7.44 1.36
C ILE A 119 -4.19 -6.65 0.09
N THR A 120 -5.22 -7.10 -0.61
CA THR A 120 -5.92 -6.31 -1.64
C THR A 120 -7.30 -6.00 -1.07
N HIS A 121 -7.50 -4.77 -0.59
CA HIS A 121 -8.82 -4.30 -0.20
C HIS A 121 -9.58 -3.94 -1.48
N ASP A 122 -10.66 -4.66 -1.77
CA ASP A 122 -11.54 -4.35 -2.90
C ASP A 122 -12.51 -3.25 -2.48
N TYR A 123 -12.24 -2.02 -2.92
CA TYR A 123 -13.12 -0.86 -2.65
C TYR A 123 -14.33 -0.89 -3.59
N THR A 124 -15.53 -0.67 -3.05
CA THR A 124 -16.72 -0.50 -3.89
C THR A 124 -16.72 0.88 -4.57
N PRO A 125 -17.41 1.06 -5.72
CA PRO A 125 -17.47 2.35 -6.42
C PRO A 125 -17.98 3.51 -5.55
N GLU A 126 -18.92 3.22 -4.64
CA GLU A 126 -19.47 4.19 -3.70
C GLU A 126 -18.42 4.65 -2.67
N GLU A 127 -17.60 3.71 -2.19
CA GLU A 127 -16.51 3.99 -1.24
C GLU A 127 -15.41 4.81 -1.90
N ILE A 128 -15.04 4.49 -3.14
CA ILE A 128 -14.09 5.30 -3.94
C ILE A 128 -14.61 6.73 -4.07
N GLY A 129 -15.88 6.90 -4.44
CA GLY A 129 -16.50 8.23 -4.57
C GLY A 129 -16.49 9.02 -3.27
N HIS A 130 -16.72 8.37 -2.14
CA HIS A 130 -16.66 8.99 -0.82
C HIS A 130 -15.22 9.40 -0.45
N ILE A 131 -14.23 8.51 -0.64
CA ILE A 131 -12.82 8.79 -0.34
C ILE A 131 -12.32 9.98 -1.16
N LEU A 132 -12.63 10.03 -2.45
CA LEU A 132 -12.25 11.16 -3.32
C LEU A 132 -12.89 12.49 -2.91
N LYS A 133 -14.04 12.44 -2.23
CA LYS A 133 -14.74 13.64 -1.77
C LYS A 133 -14.14 14.23 -0.49
N TYR A 134 -13.69 13.38 0.44
CA TYR A 134 -13.30 13.82 1.78
C TYR A 134 -11.80 13.70 2.09
N ASN A 135 -11.05 12.87 1.37
CA ASN A 135 -9.61 12.75 1.57
C ASN A 135 -8.86 13.78 0.70
N THR A 136 -8.47 14.89 1.35
CA THR A 136 -7.76 15.99 0.68
C THR A 136 -6.41 15.55 0.11
N GLU A 137 -5.65 14.70 0.81
CA GLU A 137 -4.32 14.26 0.35
C GLU A 137 -4.40 13.41 -0.92
N ILE A 138 -5.31 12.44 -0.96
CA ILE A 138 -5.54 11.60 -2.16
C ILE A 138 -6.04 12.47 -3.32
N LYS A 139 -6.92 13.42 -3.04
CA LYS A 139 -7.44 14.35 -4.06
C LYS A 139 -6.35 15.26 -4.62
N GLU A 140 -5.48 15.80 -3.77
CA GLU A 140 -4.33 16.60 -4.18
C GLU A 140 -3.34 15.77 -5.02
N PHE A 141 -3.07 14.53 -4.61
CA PHE A 141 -2.22 13.62 -5.35
C PHE A 141 -2.77 13.29 -6.74
N ILE A 142 -4.06 13.00 -6.84
CA ILE A 142 -4.75 12.76 -8.10
C ILE A 142 -4.68 13.99 -9.00
N GLY A 143 -5.00 15.17 -8.46
CA GLY A 143 -4.92 16.43 -9.20
C GLY A 143 -3.50 16.73 -9.70
N PHE A 144 -2.47 16.43 -8.91
CA PHE A 144 -1.07 16.56 -9.30
C PHE A 144 -0.70 15.65 -10.48
N ILE A 145 -1.16 14.39 -10.47
CA ILE A 145 -0.91 13.46 -11.57
C ILE A 145 -1.69 13.87 -12.83
N GLU A 146 -2.96 14.26 -12.69
CA GLU A 146 -3.80 14.71 -13.81
C GLU A 146 -3.17 15.93 -14.51
N SER A 147 -2.59 16.85 -13.74
CA SER A 147 -1.86 18.00 -14.29
C SER A 147 -0.60 17.60 -15.09
N LYS A 148 0.02 16.46 -14.76
CA LYS A 148 1.27 15.98 -15.38
C LYS A 148 1.03 15.12 -16.62
N TYR A 149 0.03 14.24 -16.56
CA TYR A 149 -0.24 13.22 -17.57
C TYR A 149 -1.44 13.53 -18.48
N ALA A 150 -2.17 14.63 -18.22
CA ALA A 150 -3.34 15.06 -18.99
C ALA A 150 -4.36 13.93 -19.25
N SER A 151 -4.49 13.01 -18.30
CA SER A 151 -5.27 11.77 -18.44
C SER A 151 -6.01 11.47 -17.14
N SER A 152 -7.27 11.04 -17.25
CA SER A 152 -8.09 10.65 -16.11
C SER A 152 -7.73 9.25 -15.60
N PHE A 153 -8.01 9.01 -14.32
CA PHE A 153 -7.80 7.70 -13.72
C PHE A 153 -8.92 6.72 -14.02
N SER A 154 -8.56 5.47 -14.34
CA SER A 154 -9.52 4.36 -14.34
C SER A 154 -9.90 3.97 -12.90
N PRO A 155 -11.07 3.34 -12.67
CA PRO A 155 -11.45 2.84 -11.35
C PRO A 155 -10.38 1.95 -10.71
N LYS A 156 -9.73 1.09 -11.51
CA LYS A 156 -8.64 0.22 -11.07
C LYS A 156 -7.44 1.01 -10.54
N ASN A 157 -7.10 2.12 -11.19
CA ASN A 157 -5.99 2.97 -10.79
C ASN A 157 -6.33 3.76 -9.52
N LEU A 158 -7.59 4.19 -9.36
CA LEU A 158 -8.06 4.82 -8.13
C LEU A 158 -7.96 3.87 -6.94
N THR A 159 -8.44 2.63 -7.10
CA THR A 159 -8.28 1.56 -6.11
C THR A 159 -6.81 1.34 -5.74
N GLN A 160 -5.90 1.32 -6.72
CA GLN A 160 -4.46 1.18 -6.47
C GLN A 160 -3.88 2.36 -5.69
N ILE A 161 -4.26 3.60 -6.03
CA ILE A 161 -3.80 4.78 -5.30
C ILE A 161 -4.29 4.75 -3.85
N ILE A 162 -5.57 4.49 -3.65
CA ILE A 162 -6.15 4.42 -2.31
C ILE A 162 -5.46 3.33 -1.49
N SER A 163 -5.27 2.14 -2.07
CA SER A 163 -4.58 1.05 -1.38
C SER A 163 -3.12 1.38 -1.05
N MET A 164 -2.41 2.11 -1.92
CA MET A 164 -1.07 2.59 -1.61
C MET A 164 -1.04 3.54 -0.43
N PHE A 165 -1.94 4.53 -0.38
CA PHE A 165 -2.03 5.48 0.73
C PHE A 165 -2.38 4.76 2.04
N ASP A 166 -3.29 3.80 2.00
CA ASP A 166 -3.71 3.03 3.18
C ASP A 166 -2.63 2.07 3.68
N ASN A 167 -1.87 1.45 2.76
CA ASN A 167 -0.89 0.42 3.11
C ASN A 167 0.50 0.97 3.45
N LEU A 168 0.95 2.03 2.77
CA LEU A 168 2.36 2.44 2.79
C LEU A 168 2.61 3.65 3.69
N ILE A 169 1.58 4.37 4.15
CA ILE A 169 1.67 5.46 5.16
C ILE A 169 2.89 6.37 4.93
N LEU A 170 3.06 6.82 3.69
CA LEU A 170 4.10 7.77 3.30
C LEU A 170 3.48 9.18 3.20
N PRO A 171 4.23 10.24 3.55
CA PRO A 171 3.79 11.61 3.31
C PRO A 171 3.50 11.89 1.84
N LEU A 172 2.51 12.75 1.58
CA LEU A 172 2.12 13.20 0.23
C LEU A 172 3.30 13.73 -0.58
N ASP A 173 4.22 14.46 0.05
CA ASP A 173 5.42 15.00 -0.59
C ASP A 173 6.31 13.90 -1.19
N ILE A 174 6.40 12.73 -0.54
CA ILE A 174 7.15 11.59 -1.06
C ILE A 174 6.46 11.05 -2.30
N TYR A 175 5.13 10.89 -2.29
CA TYR A 175 4.40 10.43 -3.46
C TYR A 175 4.55 11.39 -4.66
N ASN A 176 4.46 12.71 -4.43
CA ASN A 176 4.68 13.72 -5.45
C ASN A 176 6.11 13.66 -6.03
N PHE A 177 7.10 13.44 -5.16
CA PHE A 177 8.47 13.21 -5.58
C PHE A 177 8.63 11.92 -6.40
N LEU A 178 8.03 10.81 -5.98
CA LEU A 178 8.09 9.54 -6.70
C LEU A 178 7.49 9.65 -8.11
N VAL A 179 6.36 10.35 -8.26
CA VAL A 179 5.76 10.63 -9.58
C VAL A 179 6.72 11.44 -10.44
N THR A 180 7.35 12.47 -9.88
CA THR A 180 8.33 13.31 -10.60
C THR A 180 9.56 12.49 -11.02
N TYR A 181 10.09 11.68 -10.10
CA TYR A 181 11.21 10.78 -10.36
C TYR A 181 10.89 9.76 -11.46
N SER A 182 9.68 9.22 -11.48
CA SER A 182 9.21 8.28 -12.52
C SER A 182 9.30 8.89 -13.93
N HIS A 183 8.94 10.17 -14.07
CA HIS A 183 9.08 10.88 -15.35
C HIS A 183 10.54 11.06 -15.74
N THR A 184 11.43 11.39 -14.80
CA THR A 184 12.87 11.51 -15.09
C THR A 184 13.49 10.20 -15.60
N LYS A 185 12.85 9.05 -15.30
CA LYS A 185 13.23 7.71 -15.78
C LYS A 185 12.55 7.31 -17.09
N GLY A 186 11.75 8.18 -17.72
CA GLY A 186 11.10 7.94 -19.00
C GLY A 186 9.79 7.14 -18.93
N ILE A 187 9.17 7.00 -17.74
CA ILE A 187 7.90 6.29 -17.58
C ILE A 187 6.74 7.21 -17.96
N ALA A 188 6.15 6.97 -19.14
CA ALA A 188 5.15 7.85 -19.74
C ALA A 188 3.69 7.43 -19.47
N SER A 189 3.41 6.19 -19.06
CA SER A 189 2.03 5.73 -18.82
C SER A 189 1.67 5.78 -17.33
N ILE A 190 0.42 6.16 -17.00
CA ILE A 190 -0.09 6.20 -15.62
C ILE A 190 0.02 4.82 -14.96
N ASN A 191 -0.36 3.75 -15.67
CA ASN A 191 -0.36 2.39 -15.09
C ASN A 191 1.06 1.93 -14.75
N SER A 192 2.01 2.17 -15.66
CA SER A 192 3.43 1.84 -15.42
C SER A 192 4.03 2.71 -14.32
N MET A 193 3.63 3.98 -14.25
CA MET A 193 4.04 4.89 -13.18
C MET A 193 3.54 4.40 -11.83
N LEU A 194 2.23 4.12 -11.68
CA LEU A 194 1.64 3.61 -10.43
C LEU A 194 2.32 2.33 -9.96
N ALA A 195 2.51 1.36 -10.85
CA ALA A 195 3.22 0.12 -10.53
C ALA A 195 4.69 0.34 -10.14
N TYR A 196 5.35 1.36 -10.71
CA TYR A 196 6.74 1.70 -10.39
C TYR A 196 6.85 2.43 -9.05
N ILE A 197 6.02 3.43 -8.80
CA ILE A 197 6.01 4.17 -7.54
C ILE A 197 5.60 3.27 -6.38
N GLU A 198 4.69 2.32 -6.58
CA GLU A 198 4.30 1.33 -5.57
C GLU A 198 5.49 0.48 -5.14
N LYS A 199 6.27 -0.03 -6.10
CA LYS A 199 7.49 -0.82 -5.80
C LYS A 199 8.52 0.00 -5.03
N ILE A 200 8.73 1.26 -5.42
CA ILE A 200 9.67 2.14 -4.71
C ILE A 200 9.15 2.44 -3.32
N ALA A 201 7.87 2.77 -3.18
CA ALA A 201 7.24 3.07 -1.90
C ALA A 201 7.33 1.88 -0.93
N VAL A 202 7.09 0.65 -1.40
CA VAL A 202 7.34 -0.58 -0.62
C VAL A 202 8.80 -0.66 -0.16
N SER A 203 9.76 -0.44 -1.08
CA SER A 203 11.19 -0.48 -0.75
C SER A 203 11.61 0.59 0.26
N LEU A 204 11.00 1.78 0.20
CA LEU A 204 11.21 2.85 1.18
C LEU A 204 10.67 2.44 2.56
N CYS A 205 9.47 1.87 2.62
CA CYS A 205 8.88 1.38 3.86
C CYS A 205 9.68 0.24 4.49
N GLU A 206 10.17 -0.72 3.70
CA GLU A 206 11.06 -1.80 4.17
C GLU A 206 12.35 -1.26 4.82
N LYS A 207 12.83 -0.11 4.34
CA LYS A 207 14.01 0.57 4.88
C LYS A 207 13.69 1.59 5.98
N ASN A 208 12.43 1.69 6.40
CA ASN A 208 11.91 2.69 7.34
C ASN A 208 12.20 4.15 6.93
N ILE A 209 12.33 4.41 5.63
CA ILE A 209 12.56 5.76 5.10
C ILE A 209 11.20 6.45 4.94
N LYS A 210 10.96 7.48 5.76
CA LYS A 210 9.68 8.23 5.77
C LYS A 210 9.84 9.73 5.55
N THR A 211 11.06 10.21 5.29
CA THR A 211 11.32 11.63 5.07
C THR A 211 11.72 11.89 3.61
N LEU A 212 11.36 13.06 3.09
CA LEU A 212 11.66 13.45 1.70
C LEU A 212 13.17 13.44 1.43
N ALA A 213 13.97 14.04 2.32
CA ALA A 213 15.42 14.14 2.16
C ALA A 213 16.11 12.76 2.13
N GLU A 214 15.64 11.80 2.93
CA GLU A 214 16.17 10.44 2.93
C GLU A 214 15.75 9.66 1.68
N ALA A 215 14.51 9.84 1.22
CA ALA A 215 14.02 9.22 -0.01
C ALA A 215 14.79 9.72 -1.23
N GLU A 216 15.02 11.03 -1.33
CA GLU A 216 15.85 11.64 -2.37
C GLU A 216 17.27 11.06 -2.35
N LYS A 217 17.90 11.02 -1.18
CA LYS A 217 19.25 10.47 -1.01
C LYS A 217 19.33 8.99 -1.39
N TYR A 218 18.30 8.21 -1.08
CA TYR A 218 18.22 6.80 -1.44
C TYR A 218 18.09 6.61 -2.96
N LEU A 219 17.24 7.38 -3.63
CA LEU A 219 17.00 7.27 -5.07
C LEU A 219 18.09 7.93 -5.94
N THR A 220 18.83 8.91 -5.41
CA THR A 220 19.98 9.54 -6.08
C THR A 220 21.28 8.77 -5.89
N ARG A 221 21.48 8.10 -4.74
CA ARG A 221 22.66 7.23 -4.52
C ARG A 221 22.55 5.87 -5.20
N GLY A 222 21.41 5.54 -5.78
CA GLY A 222 21.17 4.32 -6.53
C GLY A 222 21.18 3.08 -5.63
N PRO A 223 20.02 2.51 -5.27
CA PRO A 223 20.01 1.09 -5.01
C PRO A 223 20.42 0.41 -6.32
N LYS A 224 21.40 -0.50 -6.28
CA LYS A 224 21.46 -1.55 -7.30
C LYS A 224 20.12 -2.29 -7.22
N MET A 225 19.16 -1.87 -8.04
CA MET A 225 17.99 -2.68 -8.33
C MET A 225 18.57 -3.94 -8.95
N THR A 226 18.64 -5.02 -8.17
CA THR A 226 18.71 -6.36 -8.77
C THR A 226 17.45 -6.45 -9.61
N ALA A 227 17.63 -6.37 -10.93
CA ALA A 227 16.56 -6.61 -11.87
C ALA A 227 15.88 -7.92 -11.44
N PRO A 228 14.54 -7.96 -11.27
CA PRO A 228 13.88 -9.25 -11.25
C PRO A 228 14.26 -9.92 -12.57
N GLU A 229 14.90 -11.08 -12.49
CA GLU A 229 15.17 -11.91 -13.66
C GLU A 229 13.88 -11.97 -14.48
N SER A 230 13.93 -11.43 -15.69
CA SER A 230 12.86 -11.55 -16.64
C SER A 230 12.69 -13.04 -16.93
N LYS A 231 11.63 -13.66 -16.41
CA LYS A 231 11.16 -14.92 -17.00
C LYS A 231 10.48 -14.55 -18.31
N PRO A 232 11.02 -14.92 -19.49
CA PRO A 232 10.26 -14.77 -20.71
C PRO A 232 9.22 -15.89 -20.68
N ASN A 233 7.95 -15.54 -20.53
CA ASN A 233 6.91 -16.52 -20.82
C ASN A 233 5.66 -15.85 -21.38
N THR A 234 5.82 -15.35 -22.60
CA THR A 234 4.73 -15.34 -23.57
C THR A 234 5.24 -16.10 -24.79
N LYS A 235 4.41 -17.03 -25.28
CA LYS A 235 4.70 -18.05 -26.31
C LYS A 235 5.09 -17.48 -27.70
N PHE A 236 5.30 -16.17 -27.82
CA PHE A 236 5.53 -15.44 -29.06
C PHE A 236 6.76 -14.53 -29.05
N VAL A 237 7.55 -14.49 -27.97
CA VAL A 237 8.71 -13.59 -27.88
C VAL A 237 9.94 -14.28 -27.32
N ASN A 238 10.30 -15.43 -27.90
CA ASN A 238 11.57 -16.11 -27.64
C ASN A 238 12.32 -16.32 -28.96
N PHE A 239 12.64 -15.21 -29.63
CA PHE A 239 13.59 -15.22 -30.74
C PHE A 239 14.92 -14.74 -30.19
N ASP A 240 15.97 -15.52 -30.42
CA ASP A 240 17.34 -15.05 -30.22
C ASP A 240 17.53 -13.83 -31.13
N GLN A 241 17.72 -12.65 -30.53
CA GLN A 241 18.21 -11.50 -31.28
C GLN A 241 19.66 -11.80 -31.66
N PRO A 242 20.03 -11.80 -32.95
CA PRO A 242 21.42 -11.93 -33.33
C PRO A 242 22.20 -10.75 -32.74
N ASP A 243 23.33 -11.04 -32.10
CA ASP A 243 24.30 -10.03 -31.71
C ASP A 243 24.98 -9.53 -32.99
N TRP A 244 24.39 -8.49 -33.58
CA TRP A 244 24.89 -7.92 -34.82
C TRP A 244 26.12 -7.08 -34.50
N ASP A 245 27.28 -7.52 -34.98
CA ASP A 245 28.48 -6.70 -35.01
C ASP A 245 28.30 -5.59 -36.06
N PHE A 246 27.78 -4.45 -35.60
CA PHE A 246 27.49 -3.30 -36.44
C PHE A 246 28.74 -2.73 -37.12
N ASP A 247 29.93 -2.93 -36.53
CA ASP A 247 31.19 -2.47 -37.12
C ASP A 247 31.57 -3.35 -38.32
N GLU A 248 31.37 -4.66 -38.21
CA GLU A 248 31.59 -5.60 -39.32
C GLU A 248 30.57 -5.41 -40.46
N ILE A 249 29.29 -5.19 -40.14
CA ILE A 249 28.25 -4.91 -41.15
C ILE A 249 28.59 -3.62 -41.92
N LYS A 250 29.00 -2.57 -41.19
CA LYS A 250 29.38 -1.30 -41.80
C LYS A 250 30.61 -1.45 -42.69
N ARG A 251 31.57 -2.31 -42.31
CA ARG A 251 32.74 -2.62 -43.14
C ARG A 251 32.32 -3.30 -44.44
N LEU A 252 31.47 -4.32 -44.36
CA LEU A 252 30.98 -5.06 -45.53
C LEU A 252 30.15 -4.18 -46.47
N GLU A 253 29.32 -3.29 -45.93
CA GLU A 253 28.55 -2.34 -46.74
C GLU A 253 29.48 -1.37 -47.48
N GLN A 254 30.51 -0.86 -46.81
CA GLN A 254 31.49 0.02 -47.43
C GLN A 254 32.27 -0.69 -48.55
N GLU A 255 32.68 -1.94 -48.30
CA GLU A 255 33.38 -2.77 -49.29
C GLU A 255 32.50 -3.07 -50.52
N PHE A 256 31.22 -3.36 -50.30
CA PHE A 256 30.25 -3.56 -51.37
C PHE A 256 30.07 -2.30 -52.23
N ILE A 257 29.95 -1.12 -51.60
CA ILE A 257 29.82 0.16 -52.30
C ILE A 257 31.08 0.42 -53.15
N ASP A 258 32.26 0.17 -52.60
CA ASP A 258 33.52 0.36 -53.32
C ASP A 258 33.69 -0.62 -54.50
N GLU A 259 33.25 -1.88 -54.34
CA GLU A 259 33.21 -2.85 -55.44
C GLU A 259 32.22 -2.45 -56.54
N ASP A 260 31.04 -1.96 -56.17
CA ASP A 260 30.01 -1.56 -57.13
C ASP A 260 30.45 -0.30 -57.90
N LEU A 261 31.08 0.67 -57.20
CA LEU A 261 31.72 1.82 -57.84
C LEU A 261 32.82 1.40 -58.83
N LYS A 262 33.64 0.40 -58.48
CA LYS A 262 34.63 -0.16 -59.40
C LYS A 262 33.98 -0.79 -60.63
N ARG A 263 32.91 -1.59 -60.46
CA ARG A 263 32.16 -2.18 -61.58
C ARG A 263 31.55 -1.12 -62.49
N ILE A 264 30.95 -0.09 -61.92
CA ILE A 264 30.38 1.04 -62.67
C ILE A 264 31.47 1.82 -63.42
N SER A 265 32.66 1.96 -62.84
CA SER A 265 33.80 2.63 -63.49
C SER A 265 34.44 1.78 -64.60
N SER A 266 34.48 0.45 -64.45
CA SER A 266 34.99 -0.46 -65.49
C SER A 266 34.04 -0.64 -66.68
N ASN A 267 32.75 -0.36 -66.52
CA ASN A 267 31.75 -0.42 -67.60
C ASN A 267 31.62 0.90 -68.39
N LYS A 268 32.47 1.90 -68.08
CA LYS A 268 32.47 3.23 -68.70
C LYS A 268 33.70 3.53 -69.58
N ASN A 269 34.54 2.51 -69.81
CA ASN A 269 35.59 2.46 -70.83
C ASN A 269 35.24 1.39 -71.87
#